data_AF-A0A7C2ZVG8-F1
#
_entry.id   AF-A0A7C2ZVG8-F1
#
_cell.length_a   1.000
_cell.length_b   1.000
_cell.length_c   1.000
_cell.angle_alpha   90.00
_cell.angle_beta   90.00
_cell.angle_gamma   90.00
#
_symmetry.space_group_name_H-M   'P 1'
#
loop_
_entity.id
_entity.type
_entity.pdbx_description
1 polymer ?
#
loop_
_entity_poly.entity_id
_entity_poly.type
_entity_poly.pdbx_seq_one_letter_code
_entity_poly.pdbx_strand_id
1 'polypeptide(L)'
;MDLLKGFFNILVKELKELVRDPKILLGMIIVPLIIFPVLGGIMSYSVQTAQEQAQKATVLVIDNDGGNWSQEFVNLLNSTAKVYVEKNVTSLTDEVIQQLLSHYNTT
;
A
#
# COMPACT_ATOMS: atom_id res chain seq x y z
N MET A 1 33.50 -41.21 -12.89
CA MET A 1 32.29 -41.23 -13.75
C MET A 1 31.14 -42.01 -13.11
N ASP A 2 31.38 -43.19 -12.52
CA ASP A 2 30.31 -44.05 -11.97
C ASP A 2 29.65 -43.53 -10.69
N LEU A 3 30.40 -42.81 -9.85
CA LEU A 3 29.89 -42.22 -8.61
C LEU A 3 28.80 -41.16 -8.87
N LEU A 4 28.96 -40.34 -9.91
CA LEU A 4 27.95 -39.37 -10.35
C LEU A 4 26.70 -40.07 -10.90
N LYS A 5 26.86 -41.15 -11.68
CA LYS A 5 25.73 -41.94 -12.19
C LYS A 5 24.93 -42.59 -11.05
N GLY A 6 25.61 -43.13 -10.05
CA GLY A 6 24.97 -43.70 -8.85
C GLY A 6 24.17 -42.65 -8.08
N PHE A 7 24.73 -41.47 -7.87
CA PHE A 7 24.06 -40.35 -7.21
C PHE A 7 22.81 -39.87 -7.98
N PHE A 8 22.92 -39.62 -9.28
CA PHE A 8 21.76 -39.21 -10.10
C PHE A 8 20.67 -40.29 -10.12
N ASN A 9 21.03 -41.56 -10.12
CA ASN A 9 20.06 -42.65 -10.09
C ASN A 9 19.29 -42.70 -8.76
N ILE A 10 19.94 -42.37 -7.63
CA ILE A 10 19.27 -42.24 -6.33
C ILE A 10 18.38 -41.00 -6.33
N LEU A 11 18.90 -39.83 -6.74
CA LEU A 11 18.11 -38.60 -6.79
C LEU A 11 16.83 -38.73 -7.62
N VAL A 12 16.89 -39.34 -8.80
CA VAL A 12 15.72 -39.52 -9.66
C VAL A 12 14.70 -40.45 -9.01
N LYS A 13 15.13 -41.47 -8.25
CA LYS A 13 14.21 -42.34 -7.50
C LYS A 13 13.49 -41.57 -6.41
N GLU A 14 14.24 -40.83 -5.60
CA GLU A 14 13.68 -40.03 -4.50
C GLU A 14 12.70 -38.97 -5.02
N LEU A 15 13.08 -38.23 -6.08
CA LEU A 15 12.19 -37.25 -6.72
C LEU A 15 10.92 -37.91 -7.28
N LYS A 16 11.04 -39.10 -7.88
CA LYS A 16 9.89 -39.83 -8.42
C LYS A 16 8.98 -40.35 -7.31
N GLU A 17 9.53 -40.75 -6.16
CA GLU A 17 8.74 -41.11 -4.98
C GLU A 17 8.02 -39.90 -4.37
N LEU A 18 8.70 -38.76 -4.28
CA LEU A 18 8.14 -37.48 -3.83
C LEU A 18 6.98 -37.02 -4.73
N VAL A 19 7.14 -37.14 -6.05
CA VAL A 19 6.11 -36.82 -7.05
C VAL A 19 4.97 -37.84 -7.06
N ARG A 20 5.20 -39.07 -6.59
CA ARG A 20 4.15 -40.10 -6.53
C ARG A 20 3.17 -39.85 -5.38
N ASP A 21 3.54 -39.08 -4.36
CA ASP A 21 2.61 -38.67 -3.30
C ASP A 21 1.89 -37.36 -3.68
N PRO A 22 0.62 -37.43 -4.12
CA PRO A 22 -0.12 -36.26 -4.51
C PRO A 22 -0.35 -35.29 -3.34
N LYS A 23 -0.32 -35.74 -2.07
CA LYS A 23 -0.51 -34.86 -0.92
C LYS A 23 0.69 -33.94 -0.73
N ILE A 24 1.89 -34.47 -0.92
CA ILE A 24 3.14 -33.69 -0.82
C ILE A 24 3.23 -32.70 -1.98
N LEU A 25 2.92 -33.13 -3.20
CA LEU A 25 2.86 -32.24 -4.36
C LEU A 25 1.83 -31.12 -4.21
N LEU A 26 0.66 -31.42 -3.66
CA LEU A 26 -0.39 -30.42 -3.43
C LEU A 26 0.11 -29.33 -2.47
N GLY A 27 0.68 -29.74 -1.34
CA GLY A 27 1.21 -28.82 -0.34
C GLY A 27 2.40 -28.00 -0.82
N MET A 28 3.27 -28.59 -1.65
CA MET A 28 4.51 -27.95 -2.09
C MET A 28 4.34 -27.09 -3.36
N ILE A 29 3.42 -27.45 -4.26
CA ILE A 29 3.27 -26.76 -5.55
C ILE A 29 1.95 -26.01 -5.61
N ILE A 30 0.83 -26.68 -5.35
CA ILE A 30 -0.50 -26.09 -5.55
C ILE A 30 -0.78 -25.00 -4.52
N VAL A 31 -0.44 -25.23 -3.25
CA VAL A 31 -0.65 -24.22 -2.19
C VAL A 31 0.14 -22.94 -2.46
N PRO A 32 1.48 -22.97 -2.68
CA PRO A 32 2.22 -21.75 -3.01
C PRO A 32 1.74 -21.07 -4.29
N LEU A 33 1.35 -21.84 -5.31
CA LEU A 33 0.84 -21.31 -6.57
C LEU A 33 -0.46 -20.52 -6.39
N ILE A 34 -1.27 -20.83 -5.38
CA ILE A 34 -2.50 -20.08 -5.05
C ILE A 34 -2.21 -18.94 -4.08
N ILE A 35 -1.42 -19.20 -3.04
CA ILE A 35 -1.15 -18.23 -1.97
C ILE A 35 -0.32 -17.05 -2.47
N PHE A 36 0.66 -17.27 -3.35
CA PHE A 36 1.48 -16.16 -3.86
C PHE A 36 0.70 -15.14 -4.69
N PRO A 37 -0.17 -15.52 -5.65
CA PRO A 37 -1.05 -14.56 -6.31
C PRO A 37 -2.01 -13.85 -5.36
N VAL A 38 -2.57 -14.56 -4.38
CA VAL A 38 -3.49 -13.97 -3.39
C VAL A 38 -2.78 -12.90 -2.56
N LEU A 39 -1.62 -13.24 -1.98
CA LEU A 39 -0.82 -12.28 -1.21
C LEU A 39 -0.32 -11.14 -2.09
N GLY A 40 0.12 -11.43 -3.31
CA GLY A 40 0.54 -10.42 -4.28
C GLY A 40 -0.58 -9.43 -4.60
N GLY A 41 -1.81 -9.90 -4.78
CA GLY A 41 -2.98 -9.06 -4.99
C GLY A 41 -3.29 -8.16 -3.80
N ILE A 42 -3.26 -8.71 -2.57
CA ILE A 42 -3.47 -7.94 -1.33
C ILE A 42 -2.41 -6.85 -1.17
N MET A 43 -1.14 -7.21 -1.41
CA MET A 43 -0.02 -6.26 -1.32
C MET A 43 -0.12 -5.19 -2.40
N SER A 44 -0.43 -5.57 -3.65
CA SER A 44 -0.61 -4.61 -4.75
C SER A 44 -1.70 -3.59 -4.43
N TYR A 45 -2.84 -4.03 -3.91
CA TYR A 45 -3.93 -3.13 -3.51
C TYR A 45 -3.49 -2.19 -2.38
N SER A 46 -2.77 -2.71 -1.38
CA SER A 46 -2.29 -1.92 -0.25
C SER A 46 -1.27 -0.87 -0.68
N VAL A 47 -0.32 -1.26 -1.55
CA VAL A 47 0.69 -0.35 -2.12
C VAL A 47 0.05 0.70 -3.01
N GLN A 48 -0.90 0.30 -3.87
CA GLN A 48 -1.65 1.24 -4.70
C GLN A 48 -2.38 2.28 -3.84
N THR A 49 -3.11 1.82 -2.82
CA THR A 49 -3.83 2.72 -1.91
C THR A 49 -2.86 3.66 -1.19
N ALA A 50 -1.74 3.14 -0.67
CA ALA A 50 -0.73 3.95 -0.01
C ALA A 50 -0.09 4.98 -0.97
N GLN A 51 0.17 4.58 -2.21
CA GLN A 51 0.72 5.46 -3.24
C GLN A 51 -0.28 6.54 -3.66
N GLU A 52 -1.55 6.19 -3.86
CA GLU A 52 -2.63 7.15 -4.15
C GLU A 52 -2.78 8.17 -3.01
N GLN A 53 -2.62 7.75 -1.76
CA GLN A 53 -2.65 8.64 -0.60
C GLN A 53 -1.38 9.50 -0.49
N ALA A 54 -0.20 8.94 -0.79
CA ALA A 54 1.07 9.66 -0.76
C ALA A 54 1.24 10.65 -1.92
N GLN A 55 0.62 10.38 -3.08
CA GLN A 55 0.64 11.26 -4.24
C GLN A 55 -0.29 12.47 -4.10
N LYS A 56 -1.28 12.40 -3.21
CA LYS A 56 -2.14 13.55 -2.91
C LYS A 56 -1.34 14.56 -2.10
N ALA A 57 -1.13 15.75 -2.67
CA ALA A 57 -0.60 16.87 -1.92
C ALA A 57 -1.47 17.12 -0.67
N THR A 58 -0.85 17.41 0.47
CA THR A 58 -1.57 17.82 1.67
C THR A 58 -1.74 19.33 1.63
N VAL A 59 -2.98 19.80 1.76
CA VAL A 59 -3.33 21.22 1.67
C VAL A 59 -4.14 21.63 2.90
N LEU A 60 -3.70 22.68 3.57
CA LEU A 60 -4.46 23.33 4.63
C LEU A 60 -5.23 24.52 4.04
N VAL A 61 -6.54 24.54 4.22
CA VAL A 61 -7.43 25.62 3.79
C VAL A 61 -7.95 26.35 5.01
N ILE A 62 -7.87 27.67 5.01
CA ILE A 62 -8.41 28.53 6.06
C ILE A 62 -9.70 29.16 5.52
N ASP A 63 -10.84 28.68 6.01
CA ASP A 63 -12.18 29.08 5.59
C ASP A 63 -12.83 29.96 6.68
N ASN A 64 -12.62 31.26 6.56
CA ASN A 64 -13.11 32.25 7.52
C ASN A 64 -14.48 32.83 7.18
N ASP A 65 -14.97 32.61 5.96
CA ASP A 65 -16.27 33.14 5.49
C ASP A 65 -17.35 32.05 5.43
N GLY A 66 -16.98 30.77 5.34
CA GLY A 66 -17.91 29.65 5.32
C GLY A 66 -18.92 29.70 4.16
N GLY A 67 -18.62 30.49 3.13
CA GLY A 67 -19.53 30.80 2.04
C GLY A 67 -19.77 29.61 1.10
N ASN A 68 -20.83 29.69 0.30
CA ASN A 68 -21.13 28.62 -0.67
C ASN A 68 -19.96 28.39 -1.66
N TRP A 69 -19.28 29.46 -2.08
CA TRP A 69 -18.13 29.35 -2.97
C TRP A 69 -16.88 28.75 -2.31
N SER A 70 -16.67 29.00 -1.01
CA SER A 70 -15.54 28.39 -0.28
C SER A 70 -15.76 26.88 -0.13
N GLN A 71 -16.99 26.44 0.10
CA GLN A 71 -17.34 25.02 0.13
C GLN A 71 -17.14 24.32 -1.22
N GLU A 72 -17.56 24.94 -2.33
CA GLU A 72 -17.32 24.39 -3.67
C GLU A 72 -15.83 24.28 -3.99
N PHE A 73 -15.04 25.29 -3.59
CA PHE A 73 -13.59 25.26 -3.74
C PHE A 73 -12.93 24.16 -2.89
N VAL A 74 -13.34 23.98 -1.64
CA VAL A 74 -12.86 22.89 -0.77
C VAL A 74 -13.22 21.52 -1.38
N ASN A 75 -14.43 21.37 -1.91
CA ASN A 75 -14.86 20.13 -2.56
C ASN A 75 -14.02 19.80 -3.79
N LEU A 76 -13.71 20.81 -4.62
CA LEU A 76 -12.80 20.67 -5.75
C LEU A 76 -11.42 20.21 -5.30
N LEU A 77 -10.85 20.86 -4.26
CA LEU A 77 -9.53 20.48 -3.74
C LEU A 77 -9.52 19.07 -3.15
N ASN A 78 -10.58 18.65 -2.46
CA ASN A 78 -10.67 17.32 -1.85
C ASN A 78 -10.71 16.17 -2.89
N SER A 79 -10.99 16.51 -4.16
CA SER A 79 -10.91 15.55 -5.27
C SER A 79 -9.47 15.27 -5.74
N THR A 80 -8.54 16.20 -5.52
CA THR A 80 -7.16 16.14 -6.03
C THR A 80 -6.09 16.10 -4.93
N ALA A 81 -6.43 16.54 -3.73
CA ALA A 81 -5.53 16.72 -2.59
C ALA A 81 -6.17 16.21 -1.30
N LYS A 82 -5.34 15.99 -0.29
CA LYS A 82 -5.81 15.75 1.08
C LYS A 82 -6.01 17.11 1.75
N VAL A 83 -7.27 17.49 1.96
CA VAL A 83 -7.62 18.83 2.46
C VAL A 83 -7.97 18.81 3.93
N TYR A 84 -7.33 19.68 4.72
CA TYR A 84 -7.74 20.04 6.07
C TYR A 84 -8.32 21.45 6.06
N VAL A 85 -9.41 21.68 6.78
CA VAL A 85 -10.09 22.98 6.82
C VAL A 85 -10.09 23.52 8.23
N GLU A 86 -9.53 24.70 8.40
CA GLU A 86 -9.58 25.46 9.65
C GLU A 86 -10.48 26.68 9.51
N LYS A 87 -11.23 26.98 10.57
CA LYS A 87 -12.21 28.07 10.57
C LYS A 87 -11.88 29.07 11.65
N ASN A 88 -12.25 30.33 11.41
CA ASN A 88 -12.12 31.43 12.37
C ASN A 88 -10.67 31.70 12.80
N VAL A 89 -9.71 31.54 11.89
CA VAL A 89 -8.31 31.92 12.13
C VAL A 89 -8.18 33.43 11.95
N THR A 90 -8.03 34.14 13.07
CA THR A 90 -8.04 35.61 13.13
C THR A 90 -6.67 36.25 12.85
N SER A 91 -5.57 35.52 13.02
CA SER A 91 -4.22 36.03 12.73
C SER A 91 -3.32 34.94 12.14
N LEU A 92 -2.70 35.24 11.01
CA LEU A 92 -1.75 34.36 10.32
C LEU A 92 -0.32 34.74 10.73
N THR A 93 -0.01 34.61 12.02
CA THR A 93 1.37 34.73 12.49
C THR A 93 2.14 33.45 12.18
N ASP A 94 3.46 33.55 12.03
CA ASP A 94 4.33 32.39 11.79
C ASP A 94 4.16 31.33 12.88
N GLU A 95 3.91 31.73 14.13
CA GLU A 95 3.66 30.84 15.26
C GLU A 95 2.38 30.00 15.06
N VAL A 96 1.28 30.65 14.66
CA VAL A 96 -0.01 29.98 14.39
C VAL A 96 0.11 29.06 13.18
N ILE A 97 0.79 29.50 12.13
CA ILE A 97 1.04 28.69 10.93
C ILE A 97 1.83 27.43 11.31
N GLN A 98 2.93 27.57 12.06
CA GLN A 98 3.73 26.42 12.49
C GLN A 98 2.96 25.47 13.42
N GLN A 99 2.11 26.00 14.30
CA GLN A 99 1.23 25.19 15.14
C GLN A 99 0.22 24.38 14.30
N LEU A 100 -0.38 24.99 13.27
CA LEU A 100 -1.31 24.29 12.39
C LEU A 100 -0.61 23.26 11.50
N LEU A 101 0.57 23.60 10.97
CA LEU A 101 1.36 22.69 10.14
C LEU A 101 1.81 21.44 10.93
N SER A 102 2.26 21.65 12.17
CA SER A 102 2.62 20.56 13.08
C SER A 102 1.43 19.73 13.54
N HIS A 103 0.25 20.33 13.74
CA HIS A 103 -0.98 19.61 14.10
C HIS A 103 -1.41 18.62 13.01
N TYR A 104 -1.29 19.01 11.74
CA TYR A 104 -1.71 18.21 10.59
C TYR A 104 -0.59 17.39 9.95
N ASN A 105 0.61 17.42 10.54
CA ASN A 105 1.80 16.71 10.05
C ASN A 105 2.09 17.02 8.57
N THR A 106 1.80 18.26 8.17
CA THR A 106 2.00 18.74 6.80
C THR A 106 3.29 19.55 6.80
N THR A 107 4.33 19.01 6.14
CA THR A 107 5.61 19.69 5.90
C THR A 107 5.67 20.19 4.48
#